data_AF-A0A7W9HDM2-F1
#
_entry.id   AF-A0A7W9HDM2-F1
#
_cell.length_a   1.000
_cell.length_b   1.000
_cell.length_c   1.000
_cell.angle_alpha   90.00
_cell.angle_beta   90.00
_cell.angle_gamma   90.00
#
_symmetry.space_group_name_H-M   'P 1'
#
loop_
_entity.id
_entity.type
_entity.pdbx_description
1 polymer ?
#
loop_
_entity_poly.entity_id
_entity_poly.type
_entity_poly.pdbx_seq_one_letter_code
_entity_poly.pdbx_strand_id
1 'polypeptide(L)'
;MDIRELDRRAVATLGAVIAQIGPDQLRLPTPCADWTLHGLLRHQVSENLGFAAAAAGVTGDIRAWDQGNLGGDPHQAYLDSADAMAKAFTEDVWTIHSRSGSSGSFPAGSRSVCMCSTA
;
A
#
# COMPACT_ATOMS: atom_id res chain seq x y z
N MET A 1 -16.50 15.89 -1.84
CA MET A 1 -15.04 15.75 -1.98
C MET A 1 -14.78 14.40 -2.62
N ASP A 2 -14.01 14.36 -3.70
CA ASP A 2 -13.69 13.09 -4.37
C ASP A 2 -12.48 12.47 -3.68
N ILE A 3 -12.67 11.28 -3.09
CA ILE A 3 -11.60 10.55 -2.40
C ILE A 3 -10.52 10.06 -3.37
N ARG A 4 -10.87 9.80 -4.63
CA ARG A 4 -9.91 9.35 -5.66
C ARG A 4 -8.98 10.49 -6.08
N GLU A 5 -9.51 11.71 -6.17
CA GLU A 5 -8.68 12.91 -6.39
C GLU A 5 -7.74 13.16 -5.20
N LEU A 6 -8.23 13.00 -3.97
CA LEU A 6 -7.38 13.12 -2.78
C LEU A 6 -6.26 12.10 -2.76
N ASP A 7 -6.58 10.84 -3.05
CA ASP A 7 -5.60 9.76 -3.15
C ASP A 7 -4.53 10.06 -4.20
N ARG A 8 -4.92 10.45 -5.43
CA ARG A 8 -3.98 10.85 -6.48
C ARG A 8 -3.01 11.95 -6.03
N ARG A 9 -3.51 12.96 -5.30
CA ARG A 9 -2.67 14.04 -4.78
C ARG A 9 -1.72 13.57 -3.70
N ALA A 10 -2.19 12.72 -2.78
CA ALA A 10 -1.36 12.14 -1.73
C ALA A 10 -0.24 11.28 -2.34
N VAL A 11 -0.60 10.40 -3.28
CA VAL A 11 0.34 9.54 -3.99
C VAL A 11 1.41 10.34 -4.73
N ALA A 12 1.00 11.37 -5.48
CA ALA A 12 1.93 12.23 -6.21
C ALA A 12 2.88 13.00 -5.28
N THR A 13 2.37 13.48 -4.14
CA THR A 13 3.17 14.18 -3.14
C THR A 13 4.25 13.27 -2.55
N LEU A 14 3.87 12.04 -2.17
CA LEU A 14 4.84 11.06 -1.65
C LEU A 14 5.82 10.62 -2.73
N GLY A 15 5.39 10.44 -3.98
CA GLY A 15 6.27 10.12 -5.10
C GLY A 15 7.38 11.17 -5.30
N ALA A 16 7.03 12.46 -5.22
CA ALA A 16 8.01 13.54 -5.31
C ALA A 16 9.02 13.55 -4.15
N VAL A 17 8.64 13.08 -2.96
CA VAL A 17 9.56 12.90 -1.84
C VAL A 17 10.47 11.69 -2.09
N ILE A 18 9.91 10.57 -2.56
CA ILE A 18 10.68 9.34 -2.82
C ILE A 18 11.70 9.53 -3.93
N ALA A 19 11.39 10.34 -4.95
CA ALA A 19 12.31 10.68 -6.04
C ALA A 19 13.63 11.34 -5.57
N GLN A 20 13.65 11.89 -4.36
CA GLN A 20 14.83 12.54 -3.77
C GLN A 20 15.68 11.60 -2.91
N ILE A 21 15.25 10.35 -2.72
CA ILE A 21 15.93 9.37 -1.85
C ILE A 21 17.08 8.70 -2.60
N GLY A 22 18.30 8.93 -2.14
CA GLY A 22 19.49 8.22 -2.58
C GLY A 22 19.65 6.84 -1.91
N PRO A 23 20.48 5.95 -2.47
CA PRO A 23 20.66 4.59 -1.98
C PRO A 23 21.21 4.52 -0.55
N ASP A 24 22.05 5.47 -0.14
CA ASP A 24 22.58 5.51 1.23
C ASP A 24 21.54 5.90 2.28
N GLN A 25 20.51 6.64 1.87
CA GLN A 25 19.43 7.07 2.77
C GLN A 25 18.47 5.92 3.10
N LEU A 26 18.43 4.86 2.27
CA LEU A 26 17.59 3.68 2.51
C LEU A 26 17.92 2.94 3.81
N ARG A 27 19.14 3.14 4.36
CA ARG A 27 19.57 2.55 5.64
C ARG A 27 19.26 3.43 6.85
N LEU A 28 18.76 4.65 6.66
CA LEU A 28 18.44 5.55 7.76
C LEU A 28 17.26 5.04 8.57
N PRO A 29 17.26 5.20 9.90
CA PRO A 29 16.14 4.82 10.75
C PRO A 29 14.94 5.73 10.48
N THR A 30 13.74 5.21 10.75
CA THR A 30 12.48 5.98 10.68
C THR A 30 11.82 6.03 12.07
N PRO A 31 10.83 6.92 12.28
CA PRO A 31 10.01 6.89 13.49
C PRO A 31 9.17 5.61 13.65
N CYS A 32 8.96 4.84 12.57
CA CYS A 32 8.40 3.50 12.67
C CYS A 32 9.47 2.60 13.30
N ALA A 33 9.22 2.14 14.53
CA ALA A 33 10.15 1.30 15.26
C ALA A 33 10.60 0.11 14.39
N ASP A 34 11.89 -0.23 14.51
CA ASP A 34 12.55 -1.32 13.79
C ASP A 34 12.67 -1.17 12.25
N TRP A 35 12.19 -0.06 11.67
CA TRP A 35 12.21 0.11 10.22
C TRP A 35 13.25 1.14 9.78
N THR A 36 14.13 0.71 8.88
CA THR A 36 14.86 1.63 8.02
C THR A 36 13.92 2.20 6.95
N LEU A 37 14.36 3.27 6.27
CA LEU A 37 13.62 3.84 5.16
C LEU A 37 13.32 2.81 4.07
N HIS A 38 14.22 1.86 3.81
CA HIS A 38 13.96 0.72 2.93
C HIS A 38 12.76 -0.10 3.41
N GLY A 39 12.70 -0.44 4.70
CA GLY A 39 11.59 -1.20 5.29
C GLY A 39 10.25 -0.47 5.14
N LEU A 40 10.24 0.84 5.41
CA LEU A 40 9.06 1.69 5.27
C LEU A 40 8.56 1.79 3.82
N LEU A 41 9.46 2.03 2.86
CA LEU A 41 9.07 2.10 1.45
C LEU A 41 8.56 0.76 0.92
N ARG A 42 9.22 -0.34 1.31
CA ARG A 42 8.76 -1.69 0.97
C ARG A 42 7.34 -1.91 1.50
N HIS A 43 7.07 -1.50 2.74
CA HIS A 43 5.73 -1.60 3.31
C HIS A 43 4.70 -0.81 2.53
N GLN A 44 4.98 0.45 2.17
CA GLN A 44 4.06 1.26 1.37
C GLN A 44 3.75 0.61 0.00
N VAL A 45 4.76 0.06 -0.67
CA VAL A 45 4.58 -0.70 -1.93
C VAL A 45 3.72 -1.93 -1.70
N SER A 46 3.98 -2.69 -0.63
CA SER A 46 3.15 -3.85 -0.27
C SER A 46 1.69 -3.46 -0.02
N GLU A 47 1.41 -2.35 0.66
CA GLU A 47 0.05 -1.89 0.94
C GLU A 47 -0.69 -1.54 -0.35
N ASN A 48 -0.07 -0.78 -1.25
CA ASN A 48 -0.68 -0.44 -2.55
C ASN A 48 -1.06 -1.70 -3.34
N LEU A 49 -0.17 -2.71 -3.36
CA LEU A 49 -0.43 -4.00 -4.03
C LEU A 49 -1.53 -4.81 -3.32
N GLY A 50 -1.55 -4.81 -1.98
CA GLY A 50 -2.57 -5.47 -1.18
C GLY A 50 -3.96 -4.88 -1.42
N PHE A 51 -4.07 -3.54 -1.48
CA PHE A 51 -5.32 -2.86 -1.82
C PHE A 51 -5.76 -3.15 -3.26
N ALA A 52 -4.83 -3.16 -4.22
CA ALA A 52 -5.14 -3.54 -5.60
C ALA A 52 -5.71 -4.96 -5.68
N ALA A 53 -5.08 -5.92 -4.97
CA ALA A 53 -5.56 -7.30 -4.91
C ALA A 53 -6.93 -7.43 -4.24
N ALA A 54 -7.16 -6.72 -3.14
CA ALA A 54 -8.44 -6.70 -2.43
C ALA A 54 -9.57 -6.14 -3.31
N ALA A 55 -9.31 -5.04 -4.04
CA ALA A 55 -10.26 -4.46 -4.99
C ALA A 55 -10.57 -5.41 -6.17
N ALA A 56 -9.61 -6.24 -6.57
CA ALA A 56 -9.80 -7.32 -7.55
C ALA A 56 -10.53 -8.56 -6.98
N GLY A 57 -10.94 -8.55 -5.71
CA GLY A 57 -11.69 -9.63 -5.07
C GLY A 57 -10.83 -10.68 -4.35
N VAL A 58 -9.50 -10.52 -4.31
CA VAL A 58 -8.62 -11.39 -3.52
C VAL A 58 -8.74 -11.00 -2.05
N THR A 59 -9.57 -11.73 -1.31
CA THR A 59 -9.82 -11.49 0.11
C THR A 59 -9.32 -12.66 0.96
N GLY A 60 -8.76 -12.37 2.13
CA GLY A 60 -8.28 -13.39 3.08
C GLY A 60 -6.87 -13.95 2.83
N ASP A 61 -6.19 -13.59 1.72
CA ASP A 61 -4.79 -13.94 1.51
C ASP A 61 -3.86 -12.85 2.06
N ILE A 62 -3.26 -13.10 3.23
CA ILE A 62 -2.30 -12.20 3.86
C ILE A 62 -1.05 -11.98 3.00
N ARG A 63 -0.69 -12.93 2.12
CA ARG A 63 0.50 -12.83 1.28
C ARG A 63 0.40 -11.68 0.29
N ALA A 64 -0.81 -11.27 -0.11
CA ALA A 64 -1.03 -10.12 -0.98
C ALA A 64 -0.51 -8.80 -0.36
N TRP A 65 -0.40 -8.73 0.96
CA TRP A 65 0.04 -7.56 1.73
C TRP A 65 1.54 -7.59 2.05
N ASP A 66 2.30 -8.53 1.48
CA ASP A 66 3.73 -8.71 1.73
C ASP A 66 4.54 -8.88 0.43
N GLN A 67 4.03 -8.34 -0.69
CA GLN A 67 4.62 -8.48 -2.03
C GLN A 67 5.59 -7.35 -2.41
N GLY A 68 5.80 -6.35 -1.55
CA GLY A 68 6.62 -5.19 -1.85
C GLY A 68 8.07 -5.56 -2.18
N ASN A 69 8.52 -5.14 -3.36
CA ASN A 69 9.91 -5.26 -3.82
C ASN A 69 10.36 -3.93 -4.42
N LEU A 70 11.38 -3.32 -3.84
CA LEU A 70 11.91 -2.03 -4.30
C LEU A 70 12.91 -2.16 -5.45
N GLY A 71 13.49 -3.35 -5.66
CA GLY A 71 14.51 -3.58 -6.67
C GLY A 71 15.68 -2.59 -6.58
N GLY A 72 16.17 -2.15 -7.74
CA GLY A 72 17.22 -1.12 -7.84
C GLY A 72 16.70 0.32 -7.91
N ASP A 73 15.38 0.52 -8.04
CA ASP A 73 14.75 1.83 -8.14
C ASP A 73 13.48 1.87 -7.26
N PRO A 74 13.62 2.27 -5.98
CA PRO A 74 12.51 2.39 -5.06
C PRO A 74 11.44 3.39 -5.52
N HIS A 75 11.81 4.42 -6.28
CA HIS A 75 10.87 5.42 -6.79
C HIS A 75 9.98 4.80 -7.86
N GLN A 76 10.55 4.09 -8.82
CA GLN A 76 9.77 3.40 -9.84
C GLN A 76 8.87 2.31 -9.23
N ALA A 77 9.38 1.53 -8.28
CA ALA A 77 8.58 0.52 -7.58
C ALA A 77 7.36 1.12 -6.86
N TYR A 78 7.53 2.29 -6.24
CA TYR A 78 6.43 3.03 -5.63
C TYR A 78 5.39 3.48 -6.68
N LEU A 79 5.83 4.11 -7.78
CA LEU A 79 4.92 4.57 -8.84
C LEU A 79 4.11 3.42 -9.45
N ASP A 80 4.76 2.30 -9.74
CA ASP A 80 4.11 1.11 -10.31
C ASP A 80 3.04 0.55 -9.36
N SER A 81 3.37 0.47 -8.07
CA SER A 81 2.41 -0.01 -7.06
C SER A 81 1.21 0.92 -6.90
N ALA A 82 1.43 2.23 -6.92
CA ALA A 82 0.37 3.22 -6.75
C ALA A 82 -0.56 3.29 -7.98
N ASP A 83 0.01 3.12 -9.18
CA ASP A 83 -0.77 2.98 -10.41
C ASP A 83 -1.63 1.71 -10.40
N ALA A 84 -1.09 0.58 -9.92
CA ALA A 84 -1.85 -0.65 -9.75
C ALA A 84 -3.04 -0.46 -8.80
N MET A 85 -2.82 0.23 -7.66
CA MET A 85 -3.88 0.58 -6.73
C MET A 85 -4.93 1.47 -7.40
N ALA A 86 -4.52 2.57 -8.03
CA ALA A 86 -5.44 3.52 -8.66
C ALA A 86 -6.33 2.85 -9.73
N LYS A 87 -5.75 2.00 -10.60
CA LYS A 87 -6.49 1.23 -11.61
C LYS A 87 -7.52 0.28 -11.00
N ALA A 88 -7.20 -0.35 -9.88
CA ALA A 88 -8.12 -1.26 -9.21
C ALA A 88 -9.37 -0.54 -8.67
N PHE A 89 -9.26 0.75 -8.34
CA PHE A 89 -10.37 1.57 -7.84
C PHE A 89 -11.09 2.40 -8.91
N THR A 90 -10.66 2.37 -10.18
CA THR A 90 -11.40 2.99 -11.31
C THR A 90 -12.49 2.11 -11.88
N GLU A 91 -12.39 0.78 -11.72
CA GLU A 91 -13.50 -0.13 -11.97
C GLU A 91 -14.63 0.14 -10.96
N ASP A 92 -15.90 -0.13 -11.30
CA ASP A 92 -17.02 0.02 -10.35
C ASP A 92 -16.96 -1.05 -9.24
N VAL A 93 -16.00 -0.91 -8.32
CA VAL A 93 -15.79 -1.74 -7.12
C VAL A 93 -17.04 -1.73 -6.22
N TRP A 94 -17.90 -0.72 -6.36
CA TRP A 94 -19.18 -0.61 -5.65
C TRP A 94 -20.19 -1.70 -6.06
N THR A 95 -20.13 -2.19 -7.29
CA THR A 95 -21.08 -3.22 -7.77
C THR A 95 -20.86 -4.56 -7.06
N ILE A 96 -19.62 -4.84 -6.63
CA ILE A 96 -19.23 -6.11 -6.00
C ILE A 96 -19.77 -6.22 -4.55
N HIS A 97 -20.06 -5.10 -3.88
CA HIS A 97 -20.49 -5.08 -2.47
C HIS A 97 -22.01 -5.04 -2.26
N SER A 98 -22.81 -4.83 -3.31
CA SER A 98 -24.28 -4.76 -3.20
C SER A 98 -24.96 -6.12 -2.95
N ARG A 99 -24.19 -7.21 -2.90
CA ARG A 99 -24.66 -8.55 -2.53
C ARG A 99 -23.93 -9.12 -1.31
N SER A 100 -23.63 -8.30 -0.30
CA SER A 100 -23.17 -8.79 1.00
C SER A 100 -24.16 -8.41 2.09
N GLY A 101 -25.17 -9.26 2.27
CA GLY A 101 -25.76 -9.48 3.59
C GLY A 101 -24.77 -10.23 4.49
N SER A 102 -23.64 -9.59 4.79
CA SER A 102 -22.71 -9.90 5.87
C SER A 102 -21.56 -8.92 5.75
N SER A 103 -21.40 -8.08 6.76
CA SER A 103 -20.18 -7.32 7.07
C SER A 103 -18.92 -8.06 6.61
N GLY A 104 -18.28 -7.57 5.54
CA GLY A 104 -16.95 -8.02 5.14
C GLY A 104 -15.98 -7.72 6.28
N SER A 105 -15.68 -8.72 7.08
CA SER A 105 -14.63 -8.61 8.08
C SER A 105 -13.31 -8.58 7.31
N PHE A 106 -12.59 -7.45 7.36
CA PHE A 106 -11.14 -7.51 7.28
C PHE A 106 -10.72 -8.59 8.27
N PRO A 107 -9.88 -9.57 7.89
CA PRO A 107 -9.49 -10.62 8.81
C PRO A 107 -8.75 -9.96 9.97
N ALA A 108 -9.44 -9.77 11.09
CA ALA A 108 -8.87 -9.56 12.39
C ALA A 108 -8.28 -10.89 12.87
N GLY A 109 -7.37 -11.45 12.08
CA GLY A 109 -6.61 -12.63 12.43
C GLY A 109 -5.35 -12.20 13.16
N SER A 110 -5.49 -11.61 14.36
CA SER A 110 -4.48 -11.40 15.42
C SER A 110 -3.00 -11.12 15.05
N ARG A 111 -2.70 -10.67 13.83
CA ARG A 111 -1.40 -10.16 13.40
C ARG A 111 -1.68 -8.98 12.47
N SER A 112 -1.44 -7.80 13.01
CA SER A 112 -1.53 -6.48 12.37
C SER A 112 -1.17 -6.49 10.89
N VAL A 113 -2.14 -6.16 10.03
CA VAL A 113 -1.87 -5.68 8.66
C VAL A 113 -1.51 -4.18 8.68
N CYS A 114 -1.92 -3.46 9.74
CA CYS A 114 -1.38 -2.15 10.08
C CYS A 114 -0.25 -2.33 11.10
N MET A 115 0.96 -2.63 10.64
CA MET A 115 2.13 -2.79 11.52
C MET A 115 2.75 -1.43 11.86
N CYS A 116 1.90 -0.46 12.21
CA CYS A 116 2.27 0.70 13.01
C CYS A 116 1.83 0.36 14.46
N SER A 117 2.59 -0.49 15.14
CA SER A 117 2.32 -0.84 16.53
C SER A 117 3.61 -0.98 17.31
N THR A 118 3.84 0.04 18.14
CA THR A 118 4.54 0.03 19.44
C THR A 118 5.11 -1.31 19.89
N ALA A 119 6.44 -1.37 19.91
CA ALA A 119 7.27 -1.82 21.03
C ALA A 119 8.56 -1.01 21.00
#